data_AF-A0A536T4Q1-F1
#
_entry.id   AF-A0A536T4Q1-F1
#
_cell.length_a   1.000
_cell.length_b   1.000
_cell.length_c   1.000
_cell.angle_alpha   90.00
_cell.angle_beta   90.00
_cell.angle_gamma   90.00
#
_symmetry.space_group_name_H-M   'P 1'
#
loop_
_entity.id
_entity.type
_entity.pdbx_description
1 polymer ?
#
loop_
_entity_poly.entity_id
_entity_poly.type
_entity_poly.pdbx_seq_one_letter_code
_entity_poly.pdbx_strand_id
1 'polypeptide(L)'
;MNDVIQRTLHQPTRIDGYVRWLSRVTVAAAIIMIAWGSSVVLRQPVTGWFAASATIWMALLFVSAFWQLRGSFTAIAALALTTAVVSRLFSILRLNPPTSIAGLKPEDLDLLVATGPGVPGFELLGWSLGALVFVQFILRAASLAASADSREASLSASALMFIRVYVGLMFVPHFGSHILGGPFQFNIYTLYFASLGLSMPAAQVVLAGSVELISAVGLTLGLFTRPVALLASVYLLLSMLWGGHFQIGYVWALPEGGYEFGVFWAVMIAVFAVL
;
A
#
# COMPACT_ATOMS: atom_id res chain seq x y z
N MET A 1 5.10 13.46 -51.60
CA MET A 1 6.33 12.92 -50.96
C MET A 1 6.33 13.05 -49.44
N ASN A 2 5.55 13.97 -48.85
CA ASN A 2 5.45 14.14 -47.38
C ASN A 2 4.55 13.10 -46.67
N ASP A 3 3.59 12.46 -47.37
CA ASP A 3 2.69 11.46 -46.76
C ASP A 3 3.34 10.08 -46.51
N VAL A 4 4.42 9.76 -47.22
CA VAL A 4 5.14 8.49 -47.04
C VAL A 4 6.10 8.56 -45.85
N ILE A 5 6.59 9.75 -45.52
CA ILE A 5 7.45 10.01 -44.36
C ILE A 5 6.62 10.09 -43.07
N GLN A 6 5.36 10.56 -43.12
CA GLN A 6 4.50 10.55 -41.93
C GLN A 6 3.95 9.15 -41.56
N ARG A 7 3.79 8.24 -42.51
CA ARG A 7 3.32 6.86 -42.23
C ARG A 7 4.38 5.92 -41.66
N THR A 8 5.66 6.31 -41.70
CA THR A 8 6.77 5.55 -41.11
C THR A 8 7.04 5.91 -39.65
N LEU A 9 6.32 6.88 -39.07
CA LEU A 9 6.73 7.48 -37.80
C LEU A 9 6.26 6.78 -36.52
N HIS A 10 5.32 5.83 -36.51
CA HIS A 10 4.93 5.14 -35.26
C HIS A 10 4.43 3.71 -35.55
N GLN A 11 5.32 2.82 -36.01
CA GLN A 11 5.02 1.39 -35.81
C GLN A 11 5.16 1.08 -34.31
N PRO A 12 4.12 0.53 -33.65
CA PRO A 12 4.21 0.17 -32.25
C PRO A 12 5.37 -0.82 -32.07
N THR A 13 6.27 -0.49 -31.14
CA THR A 13 7.41 -1.33 -30.83
C THR A 13 6.94 -2.67 -30.25
N ARG A 14 7.79 -3.68 -30.30
CA ARG A 14 7.53 -4.98 -29.65
C ARG A 14 7.20 -4.81 -28.15
N ILE A 15 7.80 -3.81 -27.50
CA ILE A 15 7.55 -3.45 -26.09
C ILE A 15 6.10 -2.95 -25.90
N ASP A 16 5.58 -2.14 -26.83
CA ASP A 16 4.19 -1.64 -26.76
C ASP A 16 3.14 -2.76 -26.89
N GLY A 17 3.49 -3.83 -27.61
CA GLY A 17 2.71 -5.07 -27.65
C GLY A 17 2.64 -5.73 -26.27
N TYR A 18 3.79 -5.94 -25.64
CA TYR A 18 3.88 -6.55 -24.31
C TYR A 18 3.19 -5.74 -23.22
N VAL A 19 3.35 -4.41 -23.23
CA VAL A 19 2.69 -3.51 -22.27
C VAL A 19 1.18 -3.63 -22.37
N ARG A 20 0.60 -3.60 -23.59
CA ARG A 20 -0.85 -3.72 -23.78
C ARG A 20 -1.39 -5.08 -23.34
N TRP A 21 -0.67 -6.16 -23.63
CA TRP A 21 -1.05 -7.49 -23.19
C TRP A 21 -1.02 -7.60 -21.66
N LEU A 22 0.08 -7.16 -21.04
CA LEU A 22 0.23 -7.15 -19.59
C LEU A 22 -0.87 -6.33 -18.92
N SER A 23 -1.19 -5.14 -19.45
CA SER A 23 -2.29 -4.32 -18.95
C SER A 23 -3.64 -5.03 -18.96
N ARG A 24 -3.95 -5.85 -19.97
CA ARG A 24 -5.19 -6.64 -20.00
C ARG A 24 -5.19 -7.78 -18.99
N VAL A 25 -4.05 -8.47 -18.85
CA VAL A 25 -3.89 -9.53 -17.85
C VAL A 25 -4.06 -8.97 -16.44
N THR A 26 -3.49 -7.80 -16.16
CA THR A 26 -3.65 -7.11 -14.89
C THR A 26 -5.11 -6.75 -14.60
N VAL A 27 -5.87 -6.29 -15.60
CA VAL A 27 -7.33 -6.06 -15.43
C VAL A 27 -8.06 -7.35 -15.09
N ALA A 28 -7.77 -8.44 -15.81
CA ALA A 28 -8.39 -9.74 -15.54
C ALA A 28 -8.08 -10.23 -14.12
N ALA A 29 -6.83 -10.12 -13.68
CA ALA A 29 -6.41 -10.47 -12.32
C ALA A 29 -7.11 -9.60 -11.25
N ALA A 30 -7.25 -8.29 -11.48
CA ALA A 30 -7.99 -7.41 -10.59
C ALA A 30 -9.49 -7.79 -10.51
N ILE A 31 -10.11 -8.13 -11.64
CA ILE A 31 -11.51 -8.60 -11.67
C ILE A 31 -11.68 -9.89 -10.87
N ILE A 32 -10.75 -10.84 -10.99
CA ILE A 32 -10.76 -12.09 -10.19
C ILE A 32 -10.66 -11.76 -8.70
N MET A 33 -9.74 -10.86 -8.30
CA MET A 33 -9.57 -10.43 -6.92
C MET A 33 -10.82 -9.77 -6.35
N ILE A 34 -11.48 -8.91 -7.13
CA ILE A 34 -12.75 -8.27 -6.76
C ILE A 34 -13.85 -9.32 -6.63
N ALA A 35 -14.02 -10.21 -7.61
CA ALA A 35 -15.07 -11.22 -7.57
C ALA A 35 -14.92 -12.17 -6.37
N TRP A 36 -13.69 -12.59 -6.06
CA TRP A 36 -13.42 -13.41 -4.88
C TRP A 36 -13.67 -12.63 -3.58
N GLY A 37 -13.17 -11.38 -3.50
CA GLY A 37 -13.40 -10.52 -2.34
C GLY A 37 -14.89 -10.25 -2.08
N SER A 38 -15.68 -9.98 -3.13
CA SER A 38 -17.13 -9.85 -3.05
C SER A 38 -17.79 -11.14 -2.58
N SER A 39 -17.35 -12.30 -3.07
CA SER A 39 -17.88 -13.59 -2.59
C SER A 39 -17.60 -13.81 -1.10
N VAL A 40 -16.45 -13.36 -0.58
CA VAL A 40 -16.14 -13.44 0.85
C VAL A 40 -17.08 -12.53 1.64
N VAL A 41 -17.21 -11.26 1.23
CA VAL A 41 -18.10 -10.29 1.90
C VAL A 41 -19.55 -10.75 1.93
N LEU A 42 -20.04 -11.42 0.88
CA LEU A 42 -21.43 -11.87 0.77
C LEU A 42 -21.72 -13.21 1.49
N ARG A 43 -20.72 -14.06 1.69
CA ARG A 43 -20.92 -15.45 2.18
C ARG A 43 -20.34 -15.71 3.56
N GLN A 44 -19.42 -14.88 4.03
CA GLN A 44 -18.75 -15.05 5.31
C GLN A 44 -19.32 -14.07 6.35
N PRO A 45 -19.28 -14.42 7.65
CA PRO A 45 -19.78 -13.57 8.73
C PRO A 45 -18.82 -12.41 9.01
N VAL A 46 -18.73 -11.45 8.09
CA VAL A 46 -17.90 -10.26 8.24
C VAL A 46 -18.66 -9.13 8.94
N THR A 47 -17.94 -8.26 9.63
CA THR A 47 -18.54 -7.06 10.24
C THR A 47 -18.99 -6.07 9.17
N GLY A 48 -20.03 -5.27 9.46
CA GLY A 48 -20.49 -4.22 8.53
C GLY A 48 -19.41 -3.20 8.18
N TRP A 49 -18.53 -2.88 9.14
CA TRP A 49 -17.38 -1.98 8.90
C TRP A 49 -16.41 -2.57 7.89
N PHE A 50 -15.97 -3.82 8.10
CA PHE A 50 -15.10 -4.51 7.15
C PHE A 50 -15.74 -4.59 5.76
N ALA A 51 -17.03 -4.97 5.68
CA ALA A 51 -17.76 -5.06 4.43
C ALA A 51 -17.78 -3.71 3.68
N ALA A 52 -18.04 -2.60 4.39
CA ALA A 52 -18.04 -1.26 3.81
C ALA A 52 -16.64 -0.87 3.30
N SER A 53 -15.61 -1.00 4.14
CA SER A 53 -14.23 -0.67 3.77
C SER A 53 -13.74 -1.51 2.58
N ALA A 54 -13.94 -2.83 2.61
CA ALA A 54 -13.56 -3.72 1.53
C ALA A 54 -14.30 -3.39 0.23
N THR A 55 -15.59 -3.09 0.30
CA THR A 55 -16.40 -2.74 -0.89
C THR A 55 -15.91 -1.44 -1.53
N ILE A 56 -15.64 -0.40 -0.73
CA ILE A 56 -15.09 0.87 -1.23
C ILE A 56 -13.75 0.64 -1.95
N TRP A 57 -12.83 -0.09 -1.32
CA TRP A 57 -11.51 -0.32 -1.89
C TRP A 57 -11.52 -1.27 -3.09
N MET A 58 -12.44 -2.24 -3.15
CA MET A 58 -12.69 -3.05 -4.35
C MET A 58 -13.25 -2.22 -5.50
N ALA A 59 -14.13 -1.25 -5.22
CA ALA A 59 -14.61 -0.32 -6.25
C ALA A 59 -13.48 0.59 -6.78
N LEU A 60 -12.61 1.08 -5.90
CA LEU A 60 -11.42 1.83 -6.30
C LEU A 60 -10.42 0.96 -7.09
N LEU A 61 -10.26 -0.32 -6.71
CA LEU A 61 -9.48 -1.30 -7.46
C LEU A 61 -10.06 -1.49 -8.87
N PHE A 62 -11.38 -1.60 -8.99
CA PHE A 62 -12.05 -1.70 -10.29
C PHE A 62 -11.74 -0.46 -11.15
N VAL A 63 -11.97 0.75 -10.64
CA VAL A 63 -11.73 2.00 -11.36
C VAL A 63 -10.26 2.12 -11.79
N SER A 64 -9.32 1.86 -10.88
CA SER A 64 -7.88 1.95 -11.18
C SER A 64 -7.39 0.88 -12.16
N ALA A 65 -7.96 -0.34 -12.11
CA ALA A 65 -7.64 -1.41 -13.05
C ALA A 65 -8.00 -1.06 -14.49
N PHE A 66 -9.09 -0.32 -14.71
CA PHE A 66 -9.40 0.24 -16.04
C PHE A 66 -8.61 1.51 -16.34
N TRP A 67 -8.38 2.36 -15.34
CA TRP A 67 -7.65 3.61 -15.54
C TRP A 67 -6.20 3.37 -16.00
N GLN A 68 -5.52 2.35 -15.49
CA GLN A 68 -4.14 2.00 -15.90
C GLN A 68 -4.03 1.60 -17.37
N LEU A 69 -5.13 1.28 -18.06
CA LEU A 69 -5.10 1.05 -19.52
C LEU A 69 -4.63 2.28 -20.30
N ARG A 70 -4.72 3.49 -19.71
CA ARG A 70 -4.12 4.71 -20.26
C ARG A 70 -2.59 4.73 -20.18
N GLY A 71 -2.00 3.82 -19.41
CA GLY A 71 -0.57 3.63 -19.23
C GLY A 71 0.12 4.73 -18.44
N SER A 72 -0.59 5.65 -17.80
CA SER A 72 0.06 6.70 -17.00
C SER A 72 0.61 6.13 -15.69
N PHE A 73 1.73 6.70 -15.27
CA PHE A 73 2.38 6.39 -14.01
C PHE A 73 1.45 6.56 -12.79
N THR A 74 0.65 7.63 -12.77
CA THR A 74 -0.35 7.86 -11.72
C THR A 74 -1.42 6.76 -11.69
N ALA A 75 -1.87 6.26 -12.84
CA ALA A 75 -2.88 5.21 -12.90
C ALA A 75 -2.31 3.86 -12.43
N ILE A 76 -1.05 3.56 -12.77
CA ILE A 76 -0.33 2.38 -12.26
C ILE A 76 -0.15 2.49 -10.74
N ALA A 77 0.21 3.67 -10.23
CA ALA A 77 0.34 3.92 -8.79
C ALA A 77 -1.00 3.77 -8.03
N ALA A 78 -2.10 4.28 -8.61
CA ALA A 78 -3.44 4.11 -8.05
C ALA A 78 -3.86 2.62 -8.01
N LEU A 79 -3.52 1.86 -9.04
CA LEU A 79 -3.73 0.42 -9.05
C LEU A 79 -2.87 -0.29 -8.00
N ALA A 80 -1.61 0.12 -7.83
CA ALA A 80 -0.73 -0.43 -6.80
C ALA A 80 -1.30 -0.23 -5.39
N LEU A 81 -1.78 0.99 -5.09
CA LEU A 81 -2.38 1.33 -3.81
C LEU A 81 -3.62 0.49 -3.52
N THR A 82 -4.57 0.47 -4.46
CA THR A 82 -5.83 -0.27 -4.27
C THR A 82 -5.60 -1.78 -4.21
N THR A 83 -4.66 -2.32 -4.99
CA THR A 83 -4.22 -3.72 -4.90
C THR A 83 -3.68 -4.03 -3.51
N ALA A 84 -2.76 -3.20 -3.01
CA ALA A 84 -2.16 -3.40 -1.69
C ALA A 84 -3.22 -3.35 -0.58
N VAL A 85 -4.16 -2.40 -0.63
CA VAL A 85 -5.20 -2.27 0.39
C VAL A 85 -6.16 -3.44 0.38
N VAL A 86 -6.68 -3.83 -0.80
CA VAL A 86 -7.57 -4.98 -0.90
C VAL A 86 -6.83 -6.25 -0.47
N SER A 87 -5.59 -6.45 -0.92
CA SER A 87 -4.76 -7.59 -0.48
C SER A 87 -4.62 -7.64 1.02
N ARG A 88 -4.28 -6.50 1.65
CA ARG A 88 -4.09 -6.41 3.10
C ARG A 88 -5.37 -6.73 3.86
N LEU A 89 -6.51 -6.17 3.47
CA LEU A 89 -7.79 -6.41 4.15
C LEU A 89 -8.16 -7.89 4.20
N PHE A 90 -8.03 -8.58 3.07
CA PHE A 90 -8.37 -10.00 3.00
C PHE A 90 -7.27 -10.92 3.54
N SER A 91 -6.00 -10.49 3.61
CA SER A 91 -4.93 -11.28 4.24
C SER A 91 -4.93 -11.22 5.77
N ILE A 92 -5.55 -10.21 6.38
CA ILE A 92 -5.68 -10.11 7.85
C ILE A 92 -7.08 -10.38 8.39
N LEU A 93 -8.05 -10.66 7.50
CA LEU A 93 -9.43 -10.92 7.91
C LEU A 93 -9.48 -12.05 8.94
N ARG A 94 -10.19 -11.80 10.05
CA ARG A 94 -10.46 -12.78 11.11
C ARG A 94 -11.96 -13.00 11.18
N LEU A 95 -12.42 -14.12 10.61
CA LEU A 95 -13.84 -14.51 10.63
C LEU A 95 -14.32 -14.96 12.02
N ASN A 96 -13.42 -15.57 12.80
CA ASN A 96 -13.67 -16.03 14.15
C ASN A 96 -12.67 -15.37 15.12
N PRO A 97 -12.80 -14.06 15.37
CA PRO A 97 -11.94 -13.41 16.35
C PRO A 97 -12.22 -13.97 17.76
N PRO A 98 -11.20 -14.08 18.63
CA PRO A 98 -11.39 -14.36 20.05
C PRO A 98 -12.45 -13.44 20.68
N THR A 99 -13.34 -14.02 21.49
CA THR A 99 -14.38 -13.27 22.21
C THR A 99 -13.82 -12.38 23.32
N SER A 100 -12.60 -12.66 23.75
CA SER A 100 -11.84 -11.87 24.70
C SER A 100 -10.37 -11.89 24.32
N ILE A 101 -9.69 -10.80 24.62
CA ILE A 101 -8.23 -10.63 24.51
C ILE A 101 -7.59 -10.59 25.90
N ALA A 102 -8.35 -10.91 26.95
CA ALA A 102 -7.84 -11.09 28.30
C ALA A 102 -6.85 -12.28 28.35
N GLY A 103 -5.67 -12.05 28.91
CA GLY A 103 -4.61 -13.05 29.03
C GLY A 103 -3.64 -13.11 27.85
N LEU A 104 -3.88 -12.36 26.77
CA LEU A 104 -2.87 -12.11 25.74
C LEU A 104 -1.85 -11.11 26.26
N LYS A 105 -0.57 -11.38 25.99
CA LYS A 105 0.49 -10.43 26.29
C LYS A 105 0.53 -9.33 25.22
N PRO A 106 1.10 -8.14 25.51
CA PRO A 106 1.28 -7.09 24.51
C PRO A 106 1.97 -7.59 23.23
N GLU A 107 2.98 -8.45 23.37
CA GLU A 107 3.69 -9.07 22.24
C GLU A 107 2.78 -9.94 21.34
N ASP A 108 1.78 -10.60 21.94
CA ASP A 108 0.79 -11.39 21.21
C ASP A 108 -0.21 -10.49 20.47
N LEU A 109 -0.50 -9.30 21.00
CA LEU A 109 -1.44 -8.35 20.42
C LEU A 109 -0.96 -7.80 19.08
N ASP A 110 0.31 -7.41 18.99
CA ASP A 110 0.87 -6.89 17.74
C ASP A 110 0.89 -7.98 16.66
N LEU A 111 1.37 -9.19 17.00
CA LEU A 111 1.31 -10.34 16.09
C LEU A 111 -0.13 -10.67 15.67
N LEU A 112 -1.11 -10.59 16.57
CA LEU A 112 -2.52 -10.87 16.27
C LEU A 112 -3.08 -9.94 15.19
N VAL A 113 -2.61 -8.69 15.16
CA VAL A 113 -3.09 -7.66 14.24
C VAL A 113 -2.24 -7.58 12.98
N ALA A 114 -0.93 -7.75 13.11
CA ALA A 114 0.02 -7.76 12.00
C ALA A 114 -0.20 -8.99 11.10
N THR A 115 -0.53 -10.13 11.70
CA THR A 115 -0.71 -11.42 11.03
C THR A 115 -2.09 -12.01 11.35
N GLY A 116 -2.97 -12.08 10.35
CA GLY A 116 -4.26 -12.76 10.44
C GLY A 116 -4.25 -14.05 9.61
N PRO A 117 -5.16 -15.01 9.89
CA PRO A 117 -5.31 -16.19 9.03
C PRO A 117 -5.78 -15.80 7.61
N GLY A 118 -6.45 -14.66 7.49
CA GLY A 118 -6.93 -14.12 6.23
C GLY A 118 -7.87 -15.08 5.50
N VAL A 119 -8.09 -14.80 4.22
CA VAL A 119 -8.69 -15.73 3.28
C VAL A 119 -7.56 -16.55 2.65
N PRO A 120 -7.52 -17.88 2.84
CA PRO A 120 -6.45 -18.73 2.29
C PRO A 120 -6.27 -18.51 0.78
N GLY A 121 -5.03 -18.26 0.36
CA GLY A 121 -4.67 -18.03 -1.04
C GLY A 121 -4.94 -16.63 -1.58
N PHE A 122 -5.67 -15.78 -0.84
CA PHE A 122 -5.91 -14.39 -1.27
C PHE A 122 -4.62 -13.57 -1.29
N GLU A 123 -3.71 -13.86 -0.37
CA GLU A 123 -2.37 -13.26 -0.35
C GLU A 123 -1.59 -13.55 -1.64
N LEU A 124 -1.62 -14.80 -2.13
CA LEU A 124 -0.95 -15.18 -3.39
C LEU A 124 -1.53 -14.41 -4.58
N LEU A 125 -2.84 -14.19 -4.60
CA LEU A 125 -3.48 -13.37 -5.63
C LEU A 125 -3.04 -11.91 -5.54
N GLY A 126 -2.95 -11.36 -4.31
CA GLY A 126 -2.42 -10.03 -4.05
C GLY A 126 -0.97 -9.88 -4.54
N TRP A 127 -0.10 -10.82 -4.21
CA TRP A 127 1.28 -10.88 -4.70
C TRP A 127 1.36 -10.98 -6.23
N SER A 128 0.50 -11.82 -6.82
CA SER A 128 0.45 -11.98 -8.28
C SER A 128 0.06 -10.67 -8.96
N LEU A 129 -0.99 -10.00 -8.48
CA LEU A 129 -1.41 -8.71 -9.03
C LEU A 129 -0.35 -7.62 -8.77
N GLY A 130 0.25 -7.59 -7.59
CA GLY A 130 1.36 -6.69 -7.25
C GLY A 130 2.56 -6.87 -8.18
N ALA A 131 2.93 -8.11 -8.49
CA ALA A 131 4.00 -8.42 -9.43
C ALA A 131 3.67 -7.93 -10.85
N LEU A 132 2.43 -8.10 -11.32
CA LEU A 132 2.00 -7.57 -12.62
C LEU A 132 2.10 -6.04 -12.66
N VAL A 133 1.65 -5.36 -11.61
CA VAL A 133 1.75 -3.89 -11.47
C VAL A 133 3.20 -3.42 -11.43
N PHE A 134 4.07 -4.15 -10.72
CA PHE A 134 5.51 -3.87 -10.70
C PHE A 134 6.13 -3.99 -12.08
N VAL A 135 5.86 -5.09 -12.81
CA VAL A 135 6.38 -5.27 -14.17
C VAL A 135 5.86 -4.18 -15.11
N GLN A 136 4.60 -3.76 -14.98
CA GLN A 136 4.06 -2.63 -15.75
C GLN A 136 4.83 -1.34 -15.49
N PHE A 137 5.13 -1.04 -14.23
CA PHE A 137 5.92 0.13 -13.87
C PHE A 137 7.30 0.09 -14.56
N ILE A 138 8.00 -1.04 -14.46
CA ILE A 138 9.33 -1.24 -15.06
C ILE A 138 9.29 -1.08 -16.58
N LEU A 139 8.33 -1.71 -17.25
CA LEU A 139 8.18 -1.60 -18.71
C LEU A 139 7.84 -0.17 -19.12
N ARG A 140 7.03 0.55 -18.34
CA ARG A 140 6.70 1.94 -18.61
C ARG A 140 7.89 2.87 -18.43
N ALA A 141 8.68 2.67 -17.38
CA ALA A 141 9.94 3.40 -17.17
C ALA A 141 10.93 3.15 -18.31
N ALA A 142 11.09 1.90 -18.75
CA ALA A 142 11.95 1.55 -19.87
C ALA A 142 11.48 2.19 -21.19
N SER A 143 10.17 2.17 -21.46
CA SER A 143 9.57 2.81 -22.64
C SER A 143 9.79 4.33 -22.62
N LEU A 144 9.55 5.00 -21.49
CA LEU A 144 9.78 6.44 -21.36
C LEU A 144 11.25 6.79 -21.58
N ALA A 145 12.16 6.04 -20.96
CA ALA A 145 13.60 6.27 -21.06
C ALA A 145 14.15 6.02 -22.47
N ALA A 146 13.54 5.11 -23.25
CA ALA A 146 13.91 4.87 -24.64
C ALA A 146 13.51 6.02 -25.58
N SER A 147 12.48 6.79 -25.21
CA SER A 147 12.00 7.95 -25.98
C SER A 147 12.50 9.30 -25.47
N ALA A 148 13.24 9.33 -24.36
CA ALA A 148 13.66 10.58 -23.71
C ALA A 148 14.97 11.12 -24.29
N ASP A 149 15.09 12.45 -24.33
CA ASP A 149 16.32 13.14 -24.75
C ASP A 149 17.54 12.74 -23.90
N SER A 150 17.32 12.55 -22.59
CA SER A 150 18.30 11.97 -21.67
C SER A 150 17.73 10.72 -21.01
N ARG A 151 18.23 9.56 -21.44
CA ARG A 151 17.89 8.27 -20.86
C ARG A 151 18.18 8.21 -19.36
N GLU A 152 19.34 8.70 -18.95
CA GLU A 152 19.76 8.71 -17.54
C GLU A 152 18.82 9.53 -16.67
N ALA A 153 18.51 10.77 -17.09
CA ALA A 153 17.60 11.64 -16.35
C ALA A 153 16.19 11.01 -16.23
N SER A 154 15.69 10.39 -17.30
CA SER A 154 14.40 9.72 -17.32
C SER A 154 14.35 8.51 -16.37
N LEU A 155 15.42 7.70 -16.34
CA LEU A 155 15.54 6.56 -15.42
C LEU A 155 15.63 7.03 -13.97
N SER A 156 16.43 8.07 -13.69
CA SER A 156 16.54 8.65 -12.34
C SER A 156 15.20 9.19 -11.84
N ALA A 157 14.44 9.90 -12.68
CA ALA A 157 13.10 10.36 -12.34
C ALA A 157 12.13 9.19 -12.07
N SER A 158 12.19 8.13 -12.89
CA SER A 158 11.38 6.93 -12.72
C SER A 158 11.73 6.17 -11.43
N ALA A 159 13.01 6.09 -11.08
CA ALA A 159 13.48 5.46 -9.85
C ALA A 159 12.99 6.22 -8.60
N LEU A 160 13.10 7.55 -8.59
CA LEU A 160 12.57 8.39 -7.50
C LEU A 160 11.06 8.24 -7.37
N MET A 161 10.33 8.21 -8.48
CA MET A 161 8.90 7.96 -8.46
C MET A 161 8.58 6.57 -7.89
N PHE A 162 9.32 5.53 -8.29
CA PHE A 162 9.11 4.18 -7.79
C PHE A 162 9.31 4.10 -6.27
N ILE A 163 10.41 4.70 -5.78
CA ILE A 163 10.70 4.76 -4.35
C ILE A 163 9.56 5.49 -3.63
N ARG A 164 9.10 6.65 -4.13
CA ARG A 164 7.99 7.40 -3.52
C ARG A 164 6.71 6.57 -3.42
N VAL A 165 6.37 5.87 -4.51
CA VAL A 165 5.22 4.95 -4.54
C VAL A 165 5.41 3.86 -3.51
N TYR A 166 6.55 3.17 -3.53
CA TYR A 166 6.83 2.05 -2.63
C TYR A 166 6.75 2.45 -1.16
N VAL A 167 7.44 3.53 -0.74
CA VAL A 167 7.38 4.00 0.65
C VAL A 167 5.99 4.47 1.05
N GLY A 168 5.16 4.95 0.12
CA GLY A 168 3.74 5.23 0.35
C GLY A 168 2.92 3.96 0.58
N LEU A 169 3.16 2.91 -0.21
CA LEU A 169 2.50 1.61 -0.06
C LEU A 169 2.85 0.93 1.26
N MET A 170 4.02 1.18 1.83
CA MET A 170 4.44 0.64 3.13
C MET A 170 3.53 1.06 4.29
N PHE A 171 2.73 2.13 4.16
CA PHE A 171 1.74 2.51 5.16
C PHE A 171 0.45 1.65 5.14
N VAL A 172 0.21 0.89 4.07
CA VAL A 172 -1.02 0.11 3.88
C VAL A 172 -1.28 -0.92 5.00
N PRO A 173 -0.30 -1.70 5.46
CA PRO A 173 -0.50 -2.60 6.58
C PRO A 173 -0.99 -1.89 7.85
N HIS A 174 -0.49 -0.68 8.09
CA HIS A 174 -0.76 0.08 9.31
C HIS A 174 -2.17 0.67 9.30
N PHE A 175 -2.51 1.56 8.34
CA PHE A 175 -3.86 2.15 8.35
C PHE A 175 -4.94 1.11 8.08
N GLY A 176 -4.64 0.08 7.28
CA GLY A 176 -5.57 -1.01 7.02
C GLY A 176 -6.00 -1.70 8.31
N SER A 177 -5.05 -1.89 9.22
CA SER A 177 -5.29 -2.57 10.49
C SER A 177 -5.81 -1.60 11.58
N HIS A 178 -5.41 -0.32 11.55
CA HIS A 178 -5.91 0.71 12.46
C HIS A 178 -7.38 1.05 12.21
N ILE A 179 -7.78 1.35 10.96
CA ILE A 179 -9.08 1.99 10.70
C ILE A 179 -9.97 1.27 9.68
N LEU A 180 -9.49 0.25 8.97
CA LEU A 180 -10.29 -0.45 7.95
C LEU A 180 -10.67 -1.89 8.34
N GLY A 181 -9.85 -2.57 9.13
CA GLY A 181 -9.99 -3.99 9.47
C GLY A 181 -11.22 -4.35 10.34
N GLY A 182 -11.91 -3.35 10.88
CA GLY A 182 -13.10 -3.52 11.72
C GLY A 182 -12.83 -3.44 13.22
N PRO A 183 -13.89 -3.59 14.05
CA PRO A 183 -13.83 -3.28 15.48
C PRO A 183 -12.86 -4.17 16.25
N PHE A 184 -12.67 -5.42 15.84
CA PHE A 184 -11.74 -6.33 16.51
C PHE A 184 -10.29 -5.82 16.43
N GLN A 185 -9.81 -5.47 15.23
CA GLN A 185 -8.44 -4.97 15.06
C GLN A 185 -8.24 -3.59 15.70
N PHE A 186 -9.25 -2.73 15.57
CA PHE A 186 -9.27 -1.42 16.21
C PHE A 186 -9.11 -1.54 17.74
N ASN A 187 -9.82 -2.47 18.37
CA ASN A 187 -9.77 -2.69 19.82
C ASN A 187 -8.41 -3.20 20.29
N ILE A 188 -7.76 -4.05 19.50
CA ILE A 188 -6.43 -4.55 19.86
C ILE A 188 -5.41 -3.43 19.83
N TYR A 189 -5.38 -2.60 18.78
CA TYR A 189 -4.50 -1.43 18.77
C TYR A 189 -4.82 -0.44 19.87
N THR A 190 -6.09 -0.27 20.22
CA THR A 190 -6.48 0.57 21.36
C THR A 190 -5.84 0.07 22.66
N LEU A 191 -5.81 -1.24 22.88
CA LEU A 191 -5.15 -1.82 24.06
C LEU A 191 -3.62 -1.75 23.97
N TYR A 192 -3.05 -1.97 22.78
CA TYR A 192 -1.62 -1.79 22.57
C TYR A 192 -1.19 -0.36 22.89
N PHE A 193 -1.90 0.64 22.38
CA PHE A 193 -1.62 2.06 22.65
C PHE A 193 -1.83 2.40 24.14
N ALA A 194 -2.83 1.79 24.79
CA ALA A 194 -3.02 1.93 26.23
C ALA A 194 -1.85 1.33 27.02
N SER A 195 -1.30 0.19 26.58
CA SER A 195 -0.16 -0.46 27.22
C SER A 195 1.13 0.36 27.15
N LEU A 196 1.27 1.22 26.13
CA LEU A 196 2.34 2.20 25.98
C LEU A 196 2.15 3.45 26.86
N GLY A 197 1.04 3.54 27.61
CA GLY A 197 0.73 4.68 28.46
C GLY A 197 0.22 5.92 27.71
N LEU A 198 -0.24 5.76 26.46
CA LEU A 198 -0.77 6.88 25.68
C LEU A 198 -2.14 7.31 26.19
N SER A 199 -2.36 8.62 26.31
CA SER A 199 -3.66 9.18 26.63
C SER A 199 -4.62 9.03 25.44
N MET A 200 -5.90 8.79 25.74
CA MET A 200 -6.96 8.62 24.74
C MET A 200 -6.60 7.61 23.63
N PRO A 201 -6.28 6.35 23.98
CA PRO A 201 -5.67 5.40 23.05
C PRO A 201 -6.50 5.16 21.78
N ALA A 202 -7.82 5.08 21.89
CA ALA A 202 -8.70 4.93 20.72
C ALA A 202 -8.59 6.13 19.76
N ALA A 203 -8.51 7.36 20.29
CA ALA A 203 -8.34 8.55 19.46
C ALA A 203 -6.96 8.59 18.79
N GLN A 204 -5.92 8.12 19.49
CA GLN A 204 -4.58 7.98 18.94
C GLN A 204 -4.52 6.95 17.80
N VAL A 205 -5.24 5.82 17.91
CA VAL A 205 -5.35 4.83 16.83
C VAL A 205 -6.02 5.43 15.60
N VAL A 206 -7.10 6.21 15.77
CA VAL A 206 -7.74 6.92 14.66
C VAL A 206 -6.79 7.94 14.03
N LEU A 207 -6.05 8.70 14.86
CA LEU A 207 -5.09 9.69 14.38
C LEU A 207 -3.95 9.03 13.58
N ALA A 208 -3.34 7.98 14.13
CA ALA A 208 -2.31 7.17 13.49
C ALA A 208 -2.79 6.65 12.12
N GLY A 209 -3.90 5.92 12.10
CA GLY A 209 -4.48 5.38 10.87
C GLY A 209 -4.84 6.47 9.85
N SER A 210 -5.27 7.65 10.30
CA SER A 210 -5.60 8.78 9.40
C SER A 210 -4.34 9.39 8.76
N VAL A 211 -3.29 9.62 9.55
CA VAL A 211 -2.01 10.14 9.05
C VAL A 211 -1.38 9.15 8.07
N GLU A 212 -1.43 7.86 8.39
CA GLU A 212 -0.91 6.79 7.53
C GLU A 212 -1.70 6.68 6.22
N LEU A 213 -3.03 6.78 6.26
CA LEU A 213 -3.87 6.81 5.05
C LEU A 213 -3.56 8.03 4.17
N ILE A 214 -3.47 9.22 4.76
CA ILE A 214 -3.11 10.45 4.05
C ILE A 214 -1.72 10.31 3.42
N SER A 215 -0.76 9.74 4.17
CA SER A 215 0.61 9.51 3.71
C SER A 215 0.66 8.51 2.57
N ALA A 216 -0.05 7.39 2.68
CA ALA A 216 -0.13 6.37 1.64
C ALA A 216 -0.71 6.94 0.34
N VAL A 217 -1.84 7.64 0.41
CA VAL A 217 -2.50 8.24 -0.75
C VAL A 217 -1.64 9.35 -1.35
N GLY A 218 -1.14 10.27 -0.53
CA GLY A 218 -0.38 11.43 -0.98
C GLY A 218 0.95 11.05 -1.63
N LEU A 219 1.74 10.17 -1.00
CA LEU A 219 3.02 9.71 -1.56
C LEU A 219 2.81 8.83 -2.80
N THR A 220 1.84 7.91 -2.78
CA THR A 220 1.62 7.00 -3.90
C THR A 220 1.13 7.75 -5.14
N LEU A 221 0.13 8.62 -4.99
CA LEU A 221 -0.44 9.36 -6.11
C LEU A 221 0.34 10.64 -6.46
N GLY A 222 1.23 11.08 -5.59
CA GLY A 222 2.01 12.30 -5.74
C GLY A 222 1.27 13.58 -5.38
N LEU A 223 0.25 13.50 -4.54
CA LEU A 223 -0.56 14.62 -4.10
C LEU A 223 0.12 15.28 -2.91
N PHE A 224 0.38 16.59 -3.02
CA PHE A 224 1.01 17.38 -1.95
C PHE A 224 2.29 16.71 -1.40
N THR A 225 3.11 16.16 -2.28
CA THR A 225 4.24 15.27 -1.93
C THR A 225 5.12 15.86 -0.81
N ARG A 226 5.46 17.15 -0.88
CA ARG A 226 6.37 17.79 0.08
C ARG A 226 5.80 17.86 1.51
N PRO A 227 4.64 18.48 1.77
CA PRO A 227 4.06 18.48 3.12
C PRO A 227 3.63 17.07 3.58
N VAL A 228 3.22 16.18 2.68
CA VAL A 228 2.90 14.79 3.03
C VAL A 228 4.15 14.02 3.45
N ALA A 229 5.27 14.19 2.74
CA ALA A 229 6.54 13.58 3.11
C ALA A 229 7.03 14.08 4.47
N LEU A 230 6.90 15.38 4.74
CA LEU A 230 7.23 15.93 6.05
C LEU A 230 6.34 15.34 7.16
N LEU A 231 5.02 15.32 6.93
CA LEU A 231 4.06 14.72 7.86
C LEU A 231 4.41 13.26 8.15
N ALA A 232 4.58 12.45 7.12
CA ALA A 232 4.87 11.02 7.22
C ALA A 232 6.21 10.75 7.94
N SER A 233 7.26 11.52 7.62
CA SER A 233 8.58 11.34 8.23
C SER A 233 8.57 11.71 9.72
N VAL A 234 7.96 12.86 10.07
CA VAL A 234 7.82 13.30 11.46
C VAL A 234 6.93 12.32 12.24
N TYR A 235 5.82 11.89 11.64
CA TYR A 235 4.94 10.90 12.23
C TYR A 235 5.66 9.60 12.57
N LEU A 236 6.45 9.06 11.64
CA LEU A 236 7.24 7.85 11.90
C LEU A 236 8.23 8.07 13.06
N LEU A 237 8.99 9.18 13.06
CA LEU A 237 9.91 9.50 14.17
C LEU A 237 9.20 9.57 15.52
N LEU A 238 8.02 10.17 15.58
CA LEU A 238 7.22 10.23 16.79
C LEU A 238 6.65 8.86 17.18
N SER A 239 6.19 8.06 16.21
CA SER A 239 5.66 6.72 16.49
C SER A 239 6.74 5.78 17.02
N MET A 240 7.99 5.91 16.58
CA MET A 240 9.12 5.16 17.15
C MET A 240 9.47 5.62 18.57
N LEU A 241 9.48 6.93 18.80
CA LEU A 241 9.80 7.50 20.12
C LEU A 241 8.75 7.12 21.17
N TRP A 242 7.48 7.22 20.82
CA TRP A 242 6.36 6.93 21.73
C TRP A 242 5.97 5.45 21.73
N GLY A 243 6.33 4.70 20.69
CA GLY A 243 6.14 3.26 20.59
C GLY A 243 7.16 2.42 21.36
N GLY A 244 8.13 3.03 22.03
CA GLY A 244 9.12 2.29 22.84
C GLY A 244 10.32 1.75 22.05
N HIS A 245 10.40 1.97 20.74
CA HIS A 245 11.42 1.39 19.87
C HIS A 245 12.84 1.90 20.16
N PHE A 246 12.97 3.14 20.66
CA PHE A 246 14.27 3.69 21.08
C PHE A 246 14.82 3.03 22.34
N GLN A 247 13.95 2.56 23.23
CA GLN A 247 14.30 1.89 24.48
C GLN A 247 14.72 0.43 24.25
N ILE A 248 14.23 -0.19 23.17
CA ILE A 248 14.62 -1.54 22.74
C ILE A 248 16.07 -1.55 22.21
N GLY A 249 16.41 -0.58 21.35
CA GLY A 249 17.73 -0.43 20.75
C GLY A 249 17.70 -0.24 19.24
N TYR A 250 18.89 -0.20 18.62
CA TYR A 250 19.01 0.11 17.19
C TYR A 250 18.41 -0.98 16.31
N VAL A 251 18.85 -2.23 16.47
CA VAL A 251 18.64 -3.30 15.50
C VAL A 251 17.17 -3.68 15.35
N TRP A 252 16.64 -3.63 14.12
CA TRP A 252 15.21 -3.90 13.84
C TRP A 252 14.78 -5.33 14.16
N ALA A 253 15.71 -6.29 14.16
CA ALA A 253 15.44 -7.72 14.38
C ALA A 253 15.43 -8.12 15.87
N LEU A 254 15.58 -7.16 16.80
CA LEU A 254 15.39 -7.42 18.22
C LEU A 254 13.92 -7.78 18.52
N PRO A 255 13.65 -8.51 19.62
CA PRO A 255 12.28 -8.68 20.11
C PRO A 255 11.57 -7.32 20.23
N GLU A 256 10.31 -7.23 19.80
CA GLU A 256 9.51 -5.99 19.70
C GLU A 256 10.00 -4.95 18.65
N GLY A 257 11.11 -5.22 17.98
CA GLY A 257 11.66 -4.41 16.88
C GLY A 257 12.39 -3.14 17.33
N GLY A 258 13.66 -2.99 16.99
CA GLY A 258 14.42 -1.75 17.21
C GLY A 258 14.07 -0.63 16.22
N TYR A 259 14.62 0.57 16.46
CA TYR A 259 14.26 1.78 15.69
C TYR A 259 14.93 1.91 14.31
N GLU A 260 15.89 1.05 13.96
CA GLU A 260 16.66 1.11 12.69
C GLU A 260 15.77 1.21 11.46
N PHE A 261 14.83 0.28 11.29
CA PHE A 261 14.01 0.21 10.08
C PHE A 261 13.04 1.39 9.96
N GLY A 262 12.45 1.82 11.08
CA GLY A 262 11.54 2.96 11.08
C GLY A 262 12.29 4.28 10.79
N VAL A 263 13.52 4.46 11.32
CA VAL A 263 14.34 5.64 11.02
C VAL A 263 14.78 5.63 9.56
N PHE A 264 15.20 4.48 9.04
CA PHE A 264 15.48 4.31 7.60
C PHE A 264 14.28 4.74 6.76
N TRP A 265 13.08 4.26 7.10
CA TRP A 265 11.87 4.61 6.36
C TRP A 265 11.54 6.11 6.44
N ALA A 266 11.65 6.72 7.63
CA ALA A 266 11.45 8.15 7.81
C ALA A 266 12.43 8.98 6.97
N VAL A 267 13.71 8.61 6.93
CA VAL A 267 14.72 9.30 6.10
C VAL A 267 14.44 9.14 4.61
N MET A 268 14.08 7.94 4.16
CA MET A 268 13.73 7.68 2.77
C MET A 268 12.53 8.51 2.32
N ILE A 269 11.55 8.73 3.18
CA ILE A 269 10.42 9.61 2.90
C ILE A 269 10.85 11.09 2.91
N ALA A 270 11.69 11.49 3.87
CA ALA A 270 12.10 12.89 4.06
C ALA A 270 12.78 13.50 2.82
N VAL A 271 13.45 12.70 1.99
CA VAL A 271 14.01 13.16 0.71
C VAL A 271 12.94 13.80 -0.18
N PHE A 272 11.70 13.29 -0.17
CA PHE A 272 10.59 13.84 -0.95
C PHE A 272 10.00 15.14 -0.38
N ALA A 273 10.45 15.61 0.78
CA ALA A 273 10.08 16.93 1.30
C ALA A 273 10.79 18.06 0.52
N VAL A 274 11.94 17.78 -0.10
CA VAL A 274 12.79 18.76 -0.78
C VAL A 274 12.82 18.62 -2.30
N LEU A 275 12.34 17.50 -2.84
CA LEU A 275 12.10 17.28 -4.27
C LEU A 275 10.76 17.88 -4.71
#